data_AF-A0A2P2LTI3-F1
#
_entry.id   AF-A0A2P2LTI3-F1
#
_cell.length_a   1.000
_cell.length_b   1.000
_cell.length_c   1.000
_cell.angle_alpha   90.00
_cell.angle_beta   90.00
_cell.angle_gamma   90.00
#
_symmetry.space_group_name_H-M   'P 1'
#
loop_
_entity.id
_entity.type
_entity.pdbx_description
1 polymer ?
#
loop_
_entity_poly.entity_id
_entity_poly.type
_entity_poly.pdbx_seq_one_letter_code
_entity_poly.pdbx_strand_id
1 'polypeptide(L)'
;MPNWELKNCCKHDQAVFLIAIAVYSLVILLLWRTFLMTPFKLIAVFLHETSHAVACKLTCGQVEGMQVHANEGGVTLTRGGVYWLILPAGYLGSSFWGMVLVLASTNLLTARIAAGCFALALLIVFFVAKNWTLRGLCIGFIVFLAIIWVLQEFTKVRILRYVILFLGICLSHHSFSFDLVNLLPNDNH
;
A
#
# COMPACT_ATOMS: atom_id res chain seq x y z
N MET A 1 -17.06 -23.54 -35.74
CA MET A 1 -17.18 -23.25 -34.29
C MET A 1 -15.76 -23.21 -33.75
N PRO A 2 -15.28 -22.14 -33.09
CA PRO A 2 -13.92 -22.12 -32.58
C PRO A 2 -13.86 -22.94 -31.30
N ASN A 3 -12.89 -23.86 -31.26
CA ASN A 3 -12.70 -24.85 -30.21
C ASN A 3 -11.82 -24.21 -29.12
N TRP A 4 -12.40 -23.93 -27.96
CA TRP A 4 -11.78 -23.26 -26.82
C TRP A 4 -11.06 -24.25 -25.88
N GLU A 5 -10.34 -25.22 -26.45
CA GLU A 5 -9.46 -26.13 -25.70
C GLU A 5 -8.18 -25.36 -25.26
N LEU A 6 -8.32 -24.50 -24.23
CA LEU A 6 -7.21 -23.85 -23.53
C LEU A 6 -6.53 -24.84 -22.57
N LYS A 7 -5.95 -25.92 -23.12
CA LYS A 7 -5.47 -27.02 -22.29
C LYS A 7 -4.04 -26.82 -21.77
N ASN A 8 -3.16 -26.02 -22.39
CA ASN A 8 -1.74 -26.02 -22.00
C ASN A 8 -0.91 -24.74 -22.22
N CYS A 9 -1.52 -23.57 -22.45
CA CYS A 9 -0.75 -22.32 -22.58
C CYS A 9 -1.20 -21.32 -21.50
N CYS A 10 -0.24 -20.73 -20.78
CA CYS A 10 -0.39 -19.66 -19.77
C CYS A 10 -0.57 -20.00 -18.27
N LYS A 11 -0.66 -21.27 -17.83
CA LYS A 11 -0.90 -21.55 -16.39
C LYS A 11 0.32 -21.46 -15.47
N HIS A 12 1.53 -21.77 -15.93
CA HIS A 12 2.65 -22.01 -15.01
C HIS A 12 3.16 -20.74 -14.31
N ASP A 13 3.40 -19.65 -15.06
CA ASP A 13 3.86 -18.38 -14.48
C ASP A 13 2.79 -17.68 -13.64
N GLN A 14 1.52 -17.77 -14.05
CA GLN A 14 0.40 -17.24 -13.26
C GLN A 14 0.19 -18.04 -11.97
N ALA A 15 0.29 -19.37 -12.03
CA ALA A 15 0.21 -20.21 -10.85
C ALA A 15 1.36 -19.93 -9.87
N VAL A 16 2.59 -19.79 -10.37
CA VAL A 16 3.75 -19.40 -9.53
C VAL A 16 3.53 -18.03 -8.90
N PHE A 17 2.96 -17.08 -9.63
CA PHE A 17 2.64 -15.76 -9.08
C PHE A 17 1.54 -15.80 -8.00
N LEU A 18 0.47 -16.56 -8.23
CA LEU A 18 -0.60 -16.78 -7.24
C LEU A 18 -0.10 -17.52 -5.99
N ILE A 19 0.74 -18.54 -6.17
CA ILE A 19 1.38 -19.26 -5.06
C ILE A 19 2.30 -18.31 -4.28
N ALA A 20 3.09 -17.49 -4.97
CA ALA A 20 3.93 -16.48 -4.33
C ALA A 20 3.08 -15.49 -3.51
N ILE A 21 1.95 -15.01 -4.04
CA ILE A 21 1.01 -14.16 -3.29
C ILE A 21 0.51 -14.86 -2.04
N ALA A 22 0.07 -16.12 -2.15
CA ALA A 22 -0.46 -16.88 -1.03
C ALA A 22 0.60 -17.10 0.06
N VAL A 23 1.82 -17.49 -0.33
CA VAL A 23 2.95 -17.69 0.58
C VAL A 23 3.35 -16.37 1.25
N TYR A 24 3.51 -15.29 0.49
CA TYR A 24 3.81 -13.98 1.08
C TYR A 24 2.70 -13.51 2.02
N SER A 25 1.44 -13.72 1.68
CA SER A 25 0.31 -13.37 2.55
C SER A 25 0.38 -14.10 3.88
N LEU A 26 0.63 -15.41 3.87
CA LEU A 26 0.82 -16.21 5.09
C LEU A 26 2.03 -15.75 5.91
N VAL A 27 3.16 -15.49 5.26
CA VAL A 27 4.38 -15.03 5.95
C VAL A 27 4.13 -13.66 6.58
N ILE A 28 3.50 -12.73 5.86
CA ILE A 28 3.18 -11.39 6.35
C ILE A 28 2.21 -11.47 7.52
N LEU A 29 1.20 -12.34 7.48
CA LEU A 29 0.28 -12.57 8.61
C LEU A 29 1.03 -13.01 9.87
N LEU A 30 1.90 -14.00 9.73
CA LEU A 30 2.66 -14.55 10.86
C LEU A 30 3.67 -13.52 11.40
N LEU A 31 4.33 -12.78 10.51
CA LEU A 31 5.31 -11.75 10.87
C LEU A 31 4.68 -10.39 11.17
N TRP A 32 3.36 -10.22 11.06
CA TRP A 32 2.71 -8.91 11.20
C TRP A 32 2.99 -8.26 12.54
N ARG A 33 3.14 -9.07 13.60
CA ARG A 33 3.43 -8.58 14.96
C ARG A 33 4.92 -8.24 15.19
N THR A 34 5.78 -8.42 14.21
CA THR A 34 7.23 -8.17 14.35
C THR A 34 7.60 -6.72 14.01
N PHE A 35 8.64 -6.22 14.68
CA PHE A 35 9.17 -4.86 14.47
C PHE A 35 9.72 -4.63 13.05
N LEU A 36 10.06 -5.71 12.34
CA LEU A 36 10.55 -5.63 10.96
C LEU A 36 9.49 -5.06 10.01
N MET A 37 8.20 -5.26 10.32
CA MET A 37 7.08 -4.80 9.50
C MET A 37 6.64 -3.36 9.81
N THR A 38 7.09 -2.77 10.92
CA THR A 38 6.74 -1.41 11.37
C THR A 38 6.87 -0.35 10.26
N PRO A 39 7.98 -0.24 9.51
CA PRO A 39 8.10 0.79 8.46
C PRO A 39 7.08 0.60 7.32
N PHE A 40 6.73 -0.65 6.99
CA PHE A 40 5.75 -0.96 5.96
C PHE A 40 4.33 -0.65 6.42
N LYS A 41 4.01 -0.94 7.69
CA LYS A 41 2.73 -0.56 8.30
C LYS A 41 2.54 0.94 8.37
N LEU A 42 3.59 1.68 8.72
CA LEU A 42 3.57 3.16 8.74
C LEU A 42 3.19 3.76 7.38
N ILE A 43 3.71 3.18 6.28
CA ILE A 43 3.32 3.59 4.92
C ILE A 43 1.86 3.23 4.62
N ALA A 44 1.40 2.08 5.09
CA ALA A 44 0.01 1.66 4.90
C ALA A 44 -0.97 2.60 5.62
N VAL A 45 -0.68 2.96 6.87
CA VAL A 45 -1.42 3.98 7.64
C VAL A 45 -1.38 5.31 6.92
N PHE A 46 -0.21 5.72 6.43
CA PHE A 46 -0.06 6.97 5.70
C PHE A 46 -0.93 7.01 4.43
N LEU A 47 -1.00 5.93 3.65
CA LEU A 47 -1.87 5.85 2.46
C LEU A 47 -3.35 5.79 2.82
N HIS A 48 -3.70 5.14 3.93
CA HIS A 48 -5.05 5.12 4.48
C HIS A 48 -5.52 6.55 4.79
N GLU A 49 -4.72 7.30 5.57
CA GLU A 49 -4.97 8.69 5.90
C GLU A 49 -4.98 9.61 4.68
N THR A 50 -4.08 9.37 3.72
CA THR A 50 -4.07 10.11 2.45
C THR A 50 -5.36 9.87 1.66
N SER A 51 -5.92 8.66 1.73
CA SER A 51 -7.18 8.34 1.04
C SER A 51 -8.37 9.07 1.67
N HIS A 52 -8.39 9.24 3.00
CA HIS A 52 -9.34 10.14 3.67
C HIS A 52 -9.18 11.59 3.20
N ALA A 53 -7.94 12.08 3.12
CA ALA A 53 -7.64 13.44 2.66
C ALA A 53 -8.10 13.68 1.20
N VAL A 54 -7.87 12.71 0.30
CA VAL A 54 -8.31 12.78 -1.09
C VAL A 54 -9.84 12.78 -1.18
N ALA A 55 -10.52 11.89 -0.45
CA ALA A 55 -11.99 11.85 -0.43
C ALA A 55 -12.60 13.13 0.14
N CYS A 56 -11.98 13.72 1.17
CA CYS A 56 -12.36 15.03 1.69
C CYS A 56 -12.25 16.09 0.59
N LYS A 57 -11.14 16.13 -0.15
CA LYS A 57 -10.94 17.10 -1.23
C LYS A 57 -11.94 16.92 -2.38
N LEU A 58 -12.25 15.67 -2.75
CA LEU A 58 -13.24 15.33 -3.78
C LEU A 58 -14.67 15.71 -3.37
N THR A 59 -14.99 15.65 -2.08
CA THR A 59 -16.29 16.07 -1.53
C THR A 59 -16.34 17.57 -1.20
N CYS A 60 -15.41 18.36 -1.78
CA CYS A 60 -15.25 19.80 -1.56
C CYS A 60 -14.96 20.21 -0.10
N GLY A 61 -14.48 19.28 0.73
CA GLY A 61 -13.95 19.56 2.06
C GLY A 61 -12.51 20.11 2.03
N GLN A 62 -12.07 20.61 3.18
CA GLN A 62 -10.73 21.16 3.37
C GLN A 62 -9.94 20.26 4.31
N VAL A 63 -8.72 19.87 3.92
CA VAL A 63 -7.81 19.10 4.78
C VAL A 63 -6.95 20.09 5.57
N GLU A 64 -7.08 20.11 6.89
CA GLU A 64 -6.32 21.02 7.76
C GLU A 64 -4.93 20.45 8.10
N GLY A 65 -4.80 19.13 8.17
CA GLY A 65 -3.52 18.47 8.38
C GLY A 65 -3.64 16.96 8.46
N MET A 66 -2.50 16.28 8.33
CA MET A 66 -2.40 14.82 8.46
C MET A 66 -1.20 14.48 9.33
N GLN A 67 -1.42 13.65 10.36
CA GLN A 67 -0.39 13.21 11.29
C GLN A 67 -0.31 11.69 11.28
N VAL A 68 0.91 11.17 11.21
CA VAL A 68 1.18 9.74 11.33
C VAL A 68 2.17 9.56 12.47
N HIS A 69 1.76 8.73 13.43
CA HIS A 69 2.52 8.42 14.64
C HIS A 69 3.32 7.13 14.42
N ALA A 70 4.49 7.05 15.05
CA ALA A 70 5.35 5.85 15.04
C ALA A 70 4.67 4.61 15.64
N ASN A 71 3.58 4.80 16.39
CA ASN A 71 2.77 3.76 17.02
C ASN A 71 1.73 3.14 16.05
N GLU A 72 2.03 3.08 14.75
CA GLU A 72 1.15 2.50 13.73
C GLU A 72 -0.24 3.17 13.63
N GLY A 73 -0.37 4.42 14.10
CA GLY A 73 -1.62 5.19 14.12
C GLY A 73 -1.54 6.46 13.28
N GLY A 74 -2.66 6.86 12.70
CA GLY A 74 -2.79 8.04 11.86
C GLY A 74 -4.00 8.88 12.24
N VAL A 75 -3.96 10.18 11.95
CA VAL A 75 -5.12 11.05 12.04
C VAL A 75 -5.07 12.11 10.95
N THR A 76 -6.14 12.17 10.16
CA THR A 76 -6.38 13.23 9.18
C THR A 76 -7.43 14.20 9.72
N LEU A 77 -7.02 15.45 9.92
CA LEU A 77 -7.90 16.54 10.28
C LEU A 77 -8.56 17.08 9.02
N THR A 78 -9.85 16.79 8.87
CA THR A 78 -10.68 17.26 7.76
C THR A 78 -11.77 18.21 8.26
N ARG A 79 -11.94 19.33 7.57
CA ARG A 79 -12.97 20.34 7.82
C ARG A 79 -13.96 20.38 6.67
N GLY A 80 -15.20 20.00 6.95
CA GLY A 80 -16.25 19.90 5.94
C GLY A 80 -16.10 18.68 5.02
N GLY A 81 -16.99 18.57 4.03
CA GLY A 81 -17.12 17.40 3.16
C GLY A 81 -18.15 16.40 3.66
N VAL A 82 -18.41 15.36 2.86
CA VAL A 82 -19.41 14.33 3.18
C VAL A 82 -18.72 13.23 3.99
N TYR A 83 -18.78 13.33 5.32
CA TYR A 83 -18.16 12.34 6.24
C TYR A 83 -18.52 10.89 5.92
N TRP A 84 -19.74 10.67 5.44
CA TRP A 84 -20.23 9.34 5.04
C TRP A 84 -19.41 8.69 3.91
N LEU A 85 -18.78 9.50 3.04
CA LEU A 85 -17.86 9.03 2.00
C LEU A 85 -16.40 9.05 2.46
N ILE A 86 -16.04 10.00 3.33
CA ILE A 86 -14.67 10.13 3.84
C ILE A 86 -14.31 8.94 4.71
N LEU A 87 -15.18 8.50 5.62
CA LEU A 87 -14.94 7.37 6.54
C LEU A 87 -14.61 6.05 5.82
N PRO A 88 -15.37 5.58 4.82
CA PRO A 88 -15.00 4.35 4.09
C PRO A 88 -13.81 4.54 3.13
N ALA A 89 -13.49 5.79 2.74
CA ALA A 89 -12.45 6.04 1.74
C ALA A 89 -11.04 5.62 2.19
N GLY A 90 -10.74 5.62 3.48
CA GLY A 90 -9.47 5.10 4.01
C GLY A 90 -9.30 3.61 3.74
N TYR A 91 -10.30 2.81 4.13
CA TYR A 91 -10.33 1.36 3.95
C TYR A 91 -10.35 0.95 2.48
N LEU A 92 -11.24 1.59 1.71
CA LEU A 92 -11.34 1.36 0.27
C LEU A 92 -10.06 1.79 -0.45
N GLY A 93 -9.45 2.90 -0.03
CA GLY A 93 -8.20 3.40 -0.58
C GLY A 93 -7.04 2.43 -0.39
N SER A 94 -6.80 1.95 0.83
CA SER A 94 -5.72 1.00 1.12
C SER A 94 -5.86 -0.30 0.32
N SER A 95 -7.08 -0.83 0.20
CA SER A 95 -7.38 -2.01 -0.62
C SER A 95 -7.19 -1.74 -2.12
N PHE A 96 -7.62 -0.56 -2.60
CA PHE A 96 -7.46 -0.14 -3.99
C PHE A 96 -5.97 -0.01 -4.37
N TRP A 97 -5.19 0.71 -3.57
CA TRP A 97 -3.75 0.85 -3.79
C TRP A 97 -3.01 -0.49 -3.71
N GLY A 98 -3.40 -1.36 -2.77
CA GLY A 98 -2.89 -2.73 -2.67
C GLY A 98 -3.13 -3.53 -3.95
N MET A 99 -4.37 -3.53 -4.46
CA MET A 99 -4.72 -4.20 -5.72
C MET A 99 -3.95 -3.62 -6.91
N VAL A 100 -3.85 -2.30 -7.03
CA VAL A 100 -3.11 -1.64 -8.12
C VAL A 100 -1.64 -2.05 -8.12
N LEU A 101 -1.00 -2.12 -6.95
CA LEU A 101 0.40 -2.54 -6.85
C LEU A 101 0.58 -4.03 -7.16
N VAL A 102 -0.33 -4.89 -6.71
CA VAL A 102 -0.32 -6.32 -7.07
C VAL A 102 -0.48 -6.50 -8.58
N LEU A 103 -1.44 -5.80 -9.21
CA LEU A 103 -1.64 -5.86 -10.66
C LEU A 103 -0.44 -5.29 -11.42
N ALA A 104 0.14 -4.19 -10.97
CA ALA A 104 1.33 -3.60 -11.57
C ALA A 104 2.55 -4.53 -11.51
N SER A 105 2.62 -5.39 -10.50
CA SER A 105 3.69 -6.40 -10.39
C SER A 105 3.57 -7.54 -11.40
N THR A 106 2.53 -7.61 -12.24
CA THR A 106 2.44 -8.67 -13.28
C THR A 106 3.54 -8.55 -14.34
N ASN A 107 3.95 -7.32 -14.67
CA ASN A 107 4.94 -7.02 -15.70
C ASN A 107 6.06 -6.14 -15.15
N LEU A 108 7.31 -6.34 -15.62
CA LEU A 108 8.46 -5.59 -15.13
C LEU A 108 8.36 -4.08 -15.46
N LEU A 109 7.88 -3.73 -16.65
CA LEU A 109 7.68 -2.34 -17.07
C LEU A 109 6.61 -1.66 -16.22
N THR A 110 5.47 -2.32 -16.01
CA THR A 110 4.38 -1.79 -15.21
C THR A 110 4.79 -1.63 -13.74
N ALA A 111 5.59 -2.57 -13.23
CA ALA A 111 6.16 -2.49 -11.89
C ALA A 111 7.12 -1.30 -11.75
N ARG A 112 7.98 -1.05 -12.73
CA ARG A 112 8.86 0.16 -12.77
C ARG A 112 8.03 1.44 -12.77
N ILE A 113 7.01 1.53 -13.62
CA ILE A 113 6.12 2.69 -13.68
C ILE A 113 5.41 2.87 -12.33
N ALA A 114 4.88 1.81 -11.75
CA ALA A 114 4.19 1.87 -10.46
C ALA A 114 5.11 2.31 -9.32
N ALA A 115 6.34 1.78 -9.23
CA ALA A 115 7.33 2.27 -8.27
C ALA A 115 7.66 3.75 -8.47
N GLY A 116 7.79 4.21 -9.71
CA GLY A 116 8.05 5.60 -10.04
C GLY A 116 6.90 6.52 -9.65
N CYS A 117 5.67 6.15 -10.01
CA CYS A 117 4.46 6.85 -9.62
C CYS A 117 4.30 6.88 -8.09
N PHE A 118 4.58 5.77 -7.41
CA PHE A 118 4.50 5.68 -5.96
C PHE A 118 5.54 6.56 -5.26
N ALA A 119 6.80 6.52 -5.72
CA ALA A 119 7.86 7.40 -5.21
C ALA A 119 7.54 8.88 -5.45
N LEU A 120 6.98 9.22 -6.61
CA LEU A 120 6.57 10.58 -6.93
C LEU A 120 5.40 11.05 -6.06
N ALA A 121 4.42 10.18 -5.81
CA ALA A 121 3.32 10.49 -4.88
C ALA A 121 3.85 10.74 -3.47
N LEU A 122 4.77 9.92 -2.97
CA LEU A 122 5.44 10.14 -1.69
C LEU A 122 6.24 11.45 -1.66
N LEU A 123 6.87 11.83 -2.76
CA LEU A 123 7.62 13.07 -2.90
C LEU A 123 6.70 14.30 -2.87
N ILE A 124 5.55 14.26 -3.55
CA ILE A 124 4.55 15.33 -3.47
C ILE A 124 4.10 15.52 -2.02
N VAL A 125 3.79 14.42 -1.32
CA VAL A 125 3.33 14.52 0.06
C VAL A 125 4.47 14.95 0.99
N PHE A 126 5.72 14.59 0.72
CA PHE A 126 6.88 15.08 1.45
C PHE A 126 6.94 16.61 1.49
N PHE A 127 6.62 17.30 0.38
CA PHE A 127 6.55 18.76 0.34
C PHE A 127 5.37 19.33 1.14
N VAL A 128 4.24 18.63 1.17
CA VAL A 128 3.03 19.03 1.92
C VAL A 128 3.17 18.75 3.41
N ALA A 129 3.96 17.74 3.78
CA ALA A 129 4.16 17.30 5.14
C ALA A 129 4.90 18.34 5.99
N LYS A 130 4.25 18.85 7.03
CA LYS A 130 4.86 19.70 8.05
C LYS A 130 5.47 18.91 9.22
N ASN A 131 5.17 17.62 9.33
CA ASN A 131 5.58 16.77 10.46
C ASN A 131 6.94 16.09 10.21
N TRP A 132 7.79 16.06 11.23
CA TRP A 132 9.11 15.43 11.17
C TRP A 132 9.05 13.91 10.95
N THR A 133 8.09 13.21 11.59
CA THR A 133 7.91 11.76 11.42
C THR A 133 7.54 11.38 9.99
N LEU A 134 6.61 12.13 9.41
CA LEU A 134 6.10 11.89 8.07
C LEU A 134 7.15 12.22 7.00
N ARG A 135 7.93 13.30 7.21
CA ARG A 135 9.10 13.60 6.38
C ARG A 135 10.15 12.50 6.41
N GLY A 136 10.50 12.00 7.61
CA GLY A 136 11.44 10.90 7.77
C GLY A 136 10.97 9.62 7.09
N LEU A 137 9.68 9.29 7.23
CA LEU A 137 9.06 8.13 6.58
C LEU A 137 9.10 8.25 5.05
N CYS A 138 8.70 9.39 4.49
CA CYS A 138 8.73 9.63 3.05
C CYS A 138 10.17 9.53 2.49
N ILE A 139 11.15 10.18 3.13
CA ILE A 139 12.55 10.10 2.69
C ILE A 139 13.05 8.66 2.76
N GLY A 140 12.85 7.98 3.90
CA GLY A 140 13.31 6.60 4.10
C GLY A 140 12.75 5.65 3.04
N PHE A 141 11.47 5.81 2.69
CA PHE A 141 10.82 4.97 1.69
C PHE A 141 11.22 5.33 0.25
N ILE A 142 11.40 6.61 -0.06
CA ILE A 142 11.93 7.05 -1.37
C ILE A 142 13.35 6.49 -1.58
N VAL A 143 14.22 6.57 -0.56
CA VAL A 143 15.57 6.01 -0.60
C VAL A 143 15.51 4.50 -0.75
N PHE A 144 14.63 3.82 0.01
CA PHE A 144 14.44 2.37 -0.10
C PHE A 144 14.02 1.96 -1.52
N LEU A 145 13.03 2.63 -2.12
CA LEU A 145 12.61 2.40 -3.50
C LEU A 145 13.72 2.69 -4.51
N ALA A 146 14.49 3.77 -4.31
CA ALA A 146 15.61 4.13 -5.18
C ALA A 146 16.71 3.07 -5.13
N ILE A 147 17.06 2.56 -3.93
CA ILE A 147 18.02 1.47 -3.76
C ILE A 147 17.55 0.23 -4.52
N ILE A 148 16.27 -0.17 -4.36
CA ILE A 148 15.73 -1.35 -5.06
C ILE A 148 15.68 -1.14 -6.56
N TRP A 149 15.37 0.08 -7.02
CA TRP A 149 15.40 0.43 -8.45
C TRP A 149 16.81 0.26 -9.02
N VAL A 150 17.81 0.81 -8.35
CA VAL A 150 19.23 0.68 -8.74
C VAL A 150 19.64 -0.79 -8.69
N LEU A 151 19.28 -1.53 -7.65
CA LEU A 151 19.57 -2.97 -7.52
C LEU A 151 18.97 -3.76 -8.68
N GLN A 152 17.78 -3.39 -9.16
CA GLN A 152 17.17 -4.00 -10.33
C GLN A 152 17.94 -3.67 -11.62
N GLU A 153 18.48 -2.46 -11.77
CA GLU A 153 19.25 -2.11 -12.96
C GLU A 153 20.60 -2.84 -13.00
N PHE A 154 21.19 -3.08 -11.82
CA PHE A 154 22.44 -3.85 -11.68
C PHE A 154 22.24 -5.38 -11.70
N THR A 155 21.05 -5.89 -11.39
CA THR A 155 20.80 -7.32 -11.23
C THR A 155 19.71 -7.79 -12.21
N LYS A 156 20.01 -8.76 -13.08
CA LYS A 156 19.01 -9.43 -13.97
C LYS A 156 17.85 -10.12 -13.22
N VAL A 157 17.91 -10.20 -11.90
CA VAL A 157 16.92 -10.85 -11.04
C VAL A 157 15.71 -9.92 -10.90
N ARG A 158 14.49 -10.47 -11.05
CA ARG A 158 13.20 -9.74 -11.04
C ARG A 158 12.80 -9.27 -9.62
N ILE A 159 13.69 -8.61 -8.89
CA ILE A 159 13.55 -8.25 -7.47
C ILE A 159 12.46 -7.18 -7.25
N LEU A 160 12.40 -6.15 -8.09
CA LEU A 160 11.40 -5.07 -7.96
C LEU A 160 9.97 -5.62 -8.03
N ARG A 161 9.76 -6.67 -8.84
CA ARG A 161 8.47 -7.36 -8.95
C ARG A 161 8.03 -7.94 -7.60
N TYR A 162 8.93 -8.66 -6.92
CA TYR A 162 8.64 -9.26 -5.62
C TYR A 162 8.47 -8.21 -4.53
N VAL A 163 9.22 -7.11 -4.57
CA VAL A 163 9.08 -6.04 -3.57
C VAL A 163 7.78 -5.27 -3.72
N ILE A 164 7.36 -4.93 -4.95
CA ILE A 164 6.07 -4.26 -5.17
C ILE A 164 4.91 -5.20 -4.82
N LEU A 165 5.05 -6.49 -5.15
CA LEU A 165 4.08 -7.51 -4.75
C LEU A 165 3.97 -7.58 -3.22
N PHE A 166 5.11 -7.65 -2.53
CA PHE A 166 5.16 -7.64 -1.07
C PHE A 166 4.53 -6.37 -0.49
N LEU A 167 4.83 -5.20 -1.07
CA LEU A 167 4.24 -3.93 -0.65
C LEU A 167 2.72 -3.93 -0.82
N GLY A 168 2.22 -4.39 -1.97
CA GLY A 168 0.78 -4.48 -2.25
C GLY A 168 0.04 -5.44 -1.29
N ILE A 169 0.66 -6.57 -0.95
CA ILE A 169 0.11 -7.52 0.02
C ILE A 169 0.12 -6.92 1.43
N CYS A 170 1.18 -6.21 1.81
CA CYS A 170 1.25 -5.50 3.10
C CYS A 170 0.15 -4.43 3.21
N LEU A 171 -0.10 -3.66 2.16
CA LEU A 171 -1.18 -2.65 2.13
C LEU A 171 -2.56 -3.28 2.27
N SER A 172 -2.78 -4.41 1.59
CA SER A 172 -4.04 -5.15 1.67
C SER A 172 -4.26 -5.76 3.07
N HIS A 173 -3.18 -6.29 3.69
CA HIS A 173 -3.21 -6.80 5.06
C HIS A 173 -3.47 -5.74 6.11
N HIS A 174 -2.99 -4.52 5.87
CA HIS A 174 -3.26 -3.39 6.75
C HIS A 174 -4.77 -3.10 6.81
N SER A 175 -5.45 -2.99 5.66
CA SER A 175 -6.91 -2.82 5.61
C SER A 175 -7.61 -3.92 6.41
N PHE A 176 -7.26 -5.19 6.17
CA PHE A 176 -7.88 -6.33 6.86
C PHE A 176 -7.65 -6.30 8.38
N SER A 177 -6.44 -5.97 8.83
CA SER A 177 -6.12 -5.91 10.26
C SER A 177 -6.85 -4.76 10.94
N PHE A 178 -6.98 -3.61 10.27
CA PHE A 178 -7.70 -2.45 10.80
C PHE A 178 -9.22 -2.68 10.83
N ASP A 179 -9.78 -3.32 9.79
CA ASP A 179 -11.17 -3.78 9.79
C ASP A 179 -11.43 -4.80 10.91
N LEU A 180 -10.54 -5.76 11.13
CA LEU A 180 -10.67 -6.74 12.21
C LEU A 180 -10.66 -6.08 13.60
N VAL A 181 -9.80 -5.09 13.83
CA VAL A 181 -9.75 -4.33 15.08
C VAL A 181 -11.03 -3.52 15.32
N ASN A 182 -11.67 -2.99 14.28
CA ASN A 182 -12.93 -2.26 14.40
C ASN A 182 -14.17 -3.17 14.45
N LEU A 183 -14.10 -4.39 13.89
CA LEU A 183 -15.18 -5.38 13.91
C LEU A 183 -15.19 -6.26 15.16
N LEU A 184 -14.04 -6.42 15.83
CA LEU A 184 -14.03 -6.95 17.18
C LEU A 184 -14.65 -5.87 18.08
N PRO A 185 -15.84 -6.10 18.66
CA PRO A 185 -16.38 -5.17 19.63
C PRO A 185 -15.30 -4.98 20.70
N ASN A 186 -14.99 -3.73 21.00
CA ASN A 186 -14.21 -3.41 22.19
C ASN A 186 -15.11 -3.73 23.39
N ASP A 187 -15.27 -5.02 23.70
CA ASP A 187 -15.79 -5.50 24.97
C ASP A 187 -14.70 -5.28 26.04
N ASN A 188 -14.39 -4.01 26.29
CA ASN A 188 -13.63 -3.58 27.45
C ASN A 188 -14.31 -2.33 28.03
N HIS A 189 -15.32 -2.63 28.87
CA HIS A 189 -15.88 -1.84 29.97
C HIS A 189 -16.49 -0.46 29.71
#